data_AF-A0A2V9LVU9-F1
#
_entry.id   AF-A0A2V9LVU9-F1
#
_cell.length_a   1.000
_cell.length_b   1.000
_cell.length_c   1.000
_cell.angle_alpha   90.00
_cell.angle_beta   90.00
_cell.angle_gamma   90.00
#
_symmetry.space_group_name_H-M   'P 1'
#
loop_
_entity.id
_entity.type
_entity.pdbx_description
1 polymer ?
#
loop_
_entity_poly.entity_id
_entity_poly.type
_entity_poly.pdbx_seq_one_letter_code
_entity_poly.pdbx_strand_id
1 'polypeptide(L)'
;MSAEPTEAGRPNYRAWLVGPMVFMALVVVVRFVVELAGAPETSSRLLSSTAAVLLVAIYLGAVGPLYGVRRSIQLVLPGVALAAWQQIWVGLFTLISGAFELSRSHFASPQDYGNWAHLGRHLLAHMLAIIPFSVVALLVMATMFLLWRWPVTVAPGAVLGALVIVRFFTEALGMAETTSAAWSSSVAVLLCAVYLGGVAPGYGLTSYRRLLVPALVMGLTWRFWVLLAALMSAAAPFYKTHFFDPSQGTDAGRLSLYFAGEFLVAGLVAGLLVWGVAIWTLRAVRPPEK
;
A
#
# COMPACT_ATOMS: atom_id res chain seq x y z
N MET A 1 -10.22 -31.73 -5.70
CA MET A 1 -9.44 -32.14 -4.51
C MET A 1 -9.96 -31.38 -3.31
N SER A 2 -10.83 -32.03 -2.55
CA SER A 2 -11.41 -31.53 -1.30
C SER A 2 -10.34 -31.54 -0.21
N ALA A 3 -9.95 -30.35 0.27
CA ALA A 3 -9.12 -30.24 1.45
C ALA A 3 -10.00 -30.51 2.69
N GLU A 4 -9.77 -31.66 3.33
CA GLU A 4 -10.30 -31.92 4.67
C GLU A 4 -9.78 -30.86 5.66
N PRO A 5 -10.61 -30.46 6.64
CA PRO A 5 -10.24 -29.47 7.63
C PRO A 5 -9.23 -30.09 8.60
N THR A 6 -7.95 -29.81 8.37
CA THR A 6 -6.88 -30.21 9.28
C THR A 6 -6.98 -29.42 10.59
N GLU A 7 -6.71 -30.14 11.68
CA GLU A 7 -6.84 -29.73 13.07
C GLU A 7 -6.39 -28.30 13.38
N ALA A 8 -7.24 -27.56 14.08
CA ALA A 8 -6.97 -26.26 14.71
C ALA A 8 -6.33 -25.17 13.82
N GLY A 9 -7.07 -24.67 12.83
CA GLY A 9 -7.21 -23.22 12.54
C GLY A 9 -5.95 -22.34 12.40
N ARG A 10 -4.80 -22.91 12.01
CA ARG A 10 -3.55 -22.14 11.79
C ARG A 10 -3.48 -21.65 10.34
N PRO A 11 -3.09 -20.38 10.08
CA PRO A 11 -2.96 -19.87 8.72
C PRO A 11 -1.91 -20.64 7.91
N ASN A 12 -2.18 -20.86 6.63
CA ASN A 12 -1.20 -21.45 5.71
C ASN A 12 -0.20 -20.38 5.24
N TYR A 13 0.70 -19.96 6.12
CA TYR A 13 1.68 -18.90 5.84
C TYR A 13 2.58 -19.21 4.64
N ARG A 14 2.95 -20.48 4.43
CA ARG A 14 3.81 -20.87 3.31
C ARG A 14 3.12 -20.57 1.97
N ALA A 15 1.91 -21.07 1.77
CA ALA A 15 1.17 -20.84 0.53
C ALA A 15 0.83 -19.35 0.33
N TRP A 16 0.63 -18.62 1.42
CA TRP A 16 0.27 -17.20 1.39
C TRP A 16 1.45 -16.28 1.09
N LEU A 17 2.65 -16.58 1.60
CA LEU A 17 3.81 -15.67 1.54
C LEU A 17 4.79 -15.98 0.41
N VAL A 18 4.89 -17.22 -0.08
CA VAL A 18 5.91 -17.61 -1.06
C VAL A 18 5.85 -16.76 -2.33
N GLY A 19 4.68 -16.65 -2.97
CA GLY A 19 4.52 -15.86 -4.20
C GLY A 19 4.89 -14.38 -4.00
N PRO A 20 4.31 -13.70 -2.99
CA PRO A 20 4.67 -12.34 -2.61
C PRO A 20 6.16 -12.12 -2.33
N MET A 21 6.81 -13.01 -1.58
CA MET A 21 8.23 -12.93 -1.27
C MET A 21 9.10 -13.09 -2.52
N VAL A 22 8.74 -14.02 -3.43
CA VAL A 22 9.42 -14.19 -4.72
C VAL A 22 9.27 -12.93 -5.57
N PHE A 23 8.06 -12.37 -5.67
CA PHE A 23 7.83 -11.12 -6.39
C PHE A 23 8.68 -9.96 -5.84
N MET A 24 8.73 -9.79 -4.52
CA MET A 24 9.56 -8.76 -3.88
C MET A 24 11.04 -8.94 -4.20
N ALA A 25 11.56 -10.17 -4.11
CA ALA A 25 12.94 -10.47 -4.47
C ALA A 25 13.22 -10.11 -5.94
N LEU A 26 12.33 -10.51 -6.84
CA LEU A 26 12.44 -10.21 -8.27
C LEU A 26 12.47 -8.70 -8.55
N VAL A 27 11.65 -7.89 -7.87
CA VAL A 27 11.68 -6.42 -8.04
C VAL A 27 13.07 -5.85 -7.72
N VAL A 28 13.68 -6.29 -6.61
CA VAL A 28 15.02 -5.84 -6.21
C VAL A 28 16.09 -6.31 -7.20
N VAL A 29 16.05 -7.59 -7.57
CA VAL A 29 17.00 -8.20 -8.52
C VAL A 29 16.91 -7.53 -9.89
N VAL A 30 15.70 -7.37 -10.43
CA VAL A 30 15.49 -6.74 -11.75
C VAL A 30 15.97 -5.31 -11.73
N ARG A 31 15.67 -4.54 -10.66
CA ARG A 31 16.19 -3.17 -10.53
C ARG A 31 17.72 -3.15 -10.57
N PHE A 32 18.37 -4.00 -9.78
CA PHE A 32 19.83 -4.11 -9.75
C PHE A 32 20.41 -4.42 -11.14
N VAL A 33 19.86 -5.42 -11.84
CA VAL A 33 20.32 -5.80 -13.19
C VAL A 33 20.13 -4.66 -14.19
N VAL A 34 18.99 -3.98 -14.16
CA VAL A 34 18.67 -2.84 -15.04
C VAL A 34 19.63 -1.67 -14.80
N GLU A 35 19.99 -1.39 -13.55
CA GLU A 35 20.98 -0.36 -13.20
C GLU A 35 22.38 -0.72 -13.71
N LEU A 36 22.82 -1.98 -13.55
CA LEU A 36 24.11 -2.43 -14.07
C LEU A 36 24.17 -2.37 -15.60
N ALA A 37 23.06 -2.65 -16.29
CA ALA A 37 22.93 -2.51 -17.74
C ALA A 37 23.02 -1.05 -18.22
N GLY A 38 23.05 -0.08 -17.30
CA GLY A 38 23.21 1.35 -17.60
C GLY A 38 21.89 2.07 -17.86
N ALA A 39 20.76 1.52 -17.40
CA ALA A 39 19.50 2.24 -17.48
C ALA A 39 19.57 3.55 -16.67
N PRO A 40 18.91 4.63 -17.14
CA PRO A 40 18.81 5.86 -16.39
C PRO A 40 18.21 5.61 -15.01
N GLU A 41 18.74 6.31 -14.01
CA GLU A 41 18.25 6.23 -12.62
C GLU A 41 16.74 6.52 -12.55
N THR A 42 16.24 7.42 -13.38
CA THR A 42 14.81 7.75 -13.50
C THR A 42 13.96 6.52 -13.84
N SER A 43 14.45 5.62 -14.69
CA SER A 43 13.74 4.41 -15.11
C SER A 43 13.87 3.30 -14.07
N SER A 44 15.06 3.11 -13.49
CA SER A 44 15.25 2.07 -12.47
C SER A 44 14.50 2.38 -11.17
N ARG A 45 14.34 3.67 -10.83
CA ARG A 45 13.56 4.14 -9.68
C ARG A 45 12.07 3.78 -9.75
N LEU A 46 11.51 3.53 -10.94
CA LEU A 46 10.13 3.02 -11.08
C LEU A 46 9.97 1.64 -10.42
N LEU A 47 11.05 0.86 -10.33
CA LEU A 47 11.11 -0.39 -9.56
C LEU A 47 11.38 -0.10 -8.07
N SER A 48 10.63 0.84 -7.50
CA SER A 48 10.72 1.19 -6.09
C SER A 48 10.33 -0.01 -5.23
N SER A 49 11.30 -0.53 -4.49
CA SER A 49 11.09 -1.66 -3.62
C SER A 49 10.21 -1.31 -2.41
N THR A 50 10.24 -0.05 -1.96
CA THR A 50 9.31 0.45 -0.96
C THR A 50 7.87 0.46 -1.47
N ALA A 51 7.65 0.93 -2.70
CA ALA A 51 6.32 0.88 -3.32
C ALA A 51 5.83 -0.57 -3.43
N ALA A 52 6.70 -1.48 -3.88
CA ALA A 52 6.39 -2.89 -3.99
C ALA A 52 5.98 -3.51 -2.64
N VAL A 53 6.69 -3.21 -1.53
CA VAL A 53 6.30 -3.70 -0.19
C VAL A 53 4.88 -3.28 0.16
N LEU A 54 4.52 -2.01 -0.07
CA LEU A 54 3.19 -1.52 0.28
C LEU A 54 2.09 -2.15 -0.58
N LEU A 55 2.32 -2.31 -1.89
CA LEU A 55 1.39 -2.99 -2.79
C LEU A 55 1.22 -4.47 -2.42
N VAL A 56 2.31 -5.15 -2.06
CA VAL A 56 2.27 -6.53 -1.57
C VAL A 56 1.55 -6.62 -0.22
N ALA A 57 1.75 -5.65 0.68
CA ALA A 57 1.01 -5.58 1.95
C ALA A 57 -0.49 -5.40 1.71
N ILE A 58 -0.91 -4.56 0.75
CA ILE A 58 -2.31 -4.44 0.34
C ILE A 58 -2.83 -5.81 -0.12
N TYR A 59 -2.12 -6.46 -1.05
CA TYR A 59 -2.51 -7.77 -1.57
C TYR A 59 -2.64 -8.80 -0.44
N LEU A 60 -1.62 -8.95 0.40
CA LEU A 60 -1.60 -9.92 1.49
C LEU A 60 -2.78 -9.68 2.45
N GLY A 61 -3.00 -8.43 2.89
CA GLY A 61 -4.14 -8.10 3.74
C GLY A 61 -5.49 -8.38 3.07
N ALA A 62 -5.60 -8.12 1.77
CA ALA A 62 -6.82 -8.36 0.99
C ALA A 62 -7.14 -9.85 0.84
N VAL A 63 -6.13 -10.71 0.71
CA VAL A 63 -6.35 -12.16 0.51
C VAL A 63 -6.23 -12.98 1.78
N GLY A 64 -5.74 -12.41 2.89
CA GLY A 64 -5.46 -13.12 4.15
C GLY A 64 -6.56 -14.08 4.62
N PRO A 65 -7.85 -13.69 4.65
CA PRO A 65 -8.93 -14.59 5.05
C PRO A 65 -9.09 -15.84 4.18
N LEU A 66 -8.69 -15.78 2.90
CA LEU A 66 -8.69 -16.93 1.98
C LEU A 66 -7.63 -17.97 2.35
N TYR A 67 -6.61 -17.57 3.12
CA TYR A 67 -5.53 -18.43 3.61
C TYR A 67 -5.70 -18.82 5.09
N GLY A 68 -6.91 -18.68 5.63
CA GLY A 68 -7.24 -19.09 7.00
C GLY A 68 -6.89 -18.08 8.09
N VAL A 69 -6.55 -16.84 7.73
CA VAL A 69 -6.34 -15.76 8.69
C VAL A 69 -7.69 -15.29 9.23
N ARG A 70 -7.87 -15.33 10.55
CA ARG A 70 -9.10 -14.95 11.24
C ARG A 70 -8.90 -13.88 12.31
N ARG A 71 -7.67 -13.65 12.77
CA ARG A 71 -7.33 -12.66 13.80
C ARG A 71 -6.23 -11.72 13.32
N SER A 72 -6.30 -10.44 13.69
CA SER A 72 -5.29 -9.44 13.30
C SER A 72 -3.88 -9.78 13.79
N ILE A 73 -3.74 -10.44 14.95
CA ILE A 73 -2.43 -10.88 15.46
C ILE A 73 -1.73 -11.86 14.51
N GLN A 74 -2.48 -12.60 13.67
CA GLN A 74 -1.92 -13.49 12.66
C GLN A 74 -1.33 -12.73 11.47
N LEU A 75 -1.53 -11.41 11.37
CA LEU A 75 -0.88 -10.55 10.38
C LEU A 75 0.52 -10.13 10.81
N VAL A 76 0.86 -10.20 12.11
CA VAL A 76 2.15 -9.76 12.68
C VAL A 76 3.31 -10.44 11.97
N LEU A 77 3.29 -11.77 11.92
CA LEU A 77 4.35 -12.56 11.29
C LEU A 77 4.51 -12.22 9.78
N PRO A 78 3.45 -12.23 8.95
CA PRO A 78 3.50 -11.74 7.57
C PRO A 78 4.10 -10.36 7.40
N GLY A 79 3.69 -9.37 8.21
CA GLY A 79 4.18 -8.00 8.08
C GLY A 79 5.66 -7.88 8.39
N VAL A 80 6.11 -8.54 9.47
CA VAL A 80 7.54 -8.61 9.83
C VAL A 80 8.33 -9.36 8.76
N ALA A 81 7.82 -10.51 8.29
CA ALA A 81 8.48 -11.32 7.27
C ALA A 81 8.65 -10.53 5.96
N LEU A 82 7.62 -9.80 5.52
CA LEU A 82 7.67 -8.98 4.31
C LEU A 82 8.73 -7.87 4.42
N ALA A 83 8.74 -7.14 5.53
CA ALA A 83 9.70 -6.06 5.75
C ALA A 83 11.13 -6.58 5.89
N ALA A 84 11.34 -7.65 6.67
CA ALA A 84 12.65 -8.28 6.84
C ALA A 84 13.17 -8.84 5.52
N TRP A 85 12.32 -9.55 4.76
CA TRP A 85 12.69 -10.10 3.46
C TRP A 85 13.15 -9.02 2.48
N GLN A 86 12.42 -7.91 2.43
CA GLN A 86 12.81 -6.77 1.60
C GLN A 86 14.17 -6.21 2.00
N GLN A 87 14.41 -5.98 3.30
CA GLN A 87 15.67 -5.42 3.79
C GLN A 87 16.85 -6.38 3.63
N ILE A 88 16.63 -7.70 3.71
CA ILE A 88 17.66 -8.71 3.43
C ILE A 88 18.13 -8.61 1.98
N TRP A 89 17.22 -8.52 1.01
CA TRP A 89 17.60 -8.38 -0.40
C TRP A 89 18.29 -7.06 -0.69
N VAL A 90 17.81 -5.95 -0.11
CA VAL A 90 18.47 -4.64 -0.24
C VAL A 90 19.87 -4.70 0.35
N GLY A 91 20.02 -5.20 1.59
CA GLY A 91 21.31 -5.34 2.24
C GLY A 91 22.28 -6.24 1.48
N LEU A 92 21.79 -7.34 0.89
CA LEU A 92 22.60 -8.20 0.03
C LEU A 92 23.16 -7.44 -1.17
N PHE A 93 22.32 -6.69 -1.90
CA PHE A 93 22.79 -5.93 -3.05
C PHE A 93 23.61 -4.70 -2.67
N THR A 94 23.40 -4.10 -1.50
CA THR A 94 24.28 -3.09 -0.90
C THR A 94 25.66 -3.67 -0.63
N LEU A 95 25.74 -4.86 -0.03
CA LEU A 95 27.01 -5.56 0.23
C LEU A 95 27.75 -5.88 -1.09
N ILE A 96 27.05 -6.46 -2.07
CA ILE A 96 27.62 -6.76 -3.39
C ILE A 96 28.12 -5.47 -4.05
N SER A 97 27.29 -4.42 -4.08
CA SER A 97 27.66 -3.16 -4.74
C SER A 97 28.84 -2.48 -4.06
N GLY A 98 28.91 -2.52 -2.72
CA GLY A 98 30.02 -1.97 -1.94
C GLY A 98 31.32 -2.76 -2.12
N ALA A 99 31.25 -4.09 -2.06
CA ALA A 99 32.42 -4.97 -2.14
C ALA A 99 33.05 -5.00 -3.54
N PHE A 100 32.24 -4.86 -4.60
CA PHE A 100 32.70 -4.88 -5.99
C PHE A 100 32.77 -3.49 -6.64
N GLU A 101 32.61 -2.42 -5.85
CA GLU A 101 32.69 -1.02 -6.31
C GLU A 101 31.80 -0.72 -7.53
N LEU A 102 30.56 -1.25 -7.50
CA LEU A 102 29.62 -1.15 -8.61
C LEU A 102 29.02 0.26 -8.69
N SER A 103 29.78 1.19 -9.26
CA SER A 103 29.44 2.63 -9.40
C SER A 103 28.11 2.95 -10.10
N ARG A 104 27.55 2.00 -10.85
CA ARG A 104 26.25 2.14 -11.52
C ARG A 104 25.06 1.72 -10.65
N SER A 105 25.30 1.05 -9.53
CA SER A 105 24.27 0.54 -8.63
C SER A 105 23.88 1.61 -7.61
N HIS A 106 22.58 1.83 -7.39
CA HIS A 106 22.12 2.77 -6.37
C HIS A 106 22.23 2.22 -4.93
N PHE A 107 22.52 0.93 -4.76
CA PHE A 107 22.48 0.26 -3.46
C PHE A 107 23.67 0.59 -2.55
N ALA A 108 24.79 1.04 -3.13
CA ALA A 108 25.98 1.45 -2.38
C ALA A 108 26.43 2.83 -2.86
N SER A 109 26.85 3.65 -1.89
CA SER A 109 27.40 4.97 -2.11
C SER A 109 28.91 4.91 -2.35
N PRO A 110 29.53 5.95 -2.95
CA PRO A 110 30.98 6.00 -3.11
C PRO A 110 31.76 5.82 -1.79
N GLN A 111 31.16 6.21 -0.66
CA GLN A 111 31.74 6.05 0.67
C GLN A 111 31.76 4.59 1.16
N ASP A 112 31.00 3.71 0.53
CA ASP A 112 30.95 2.27 0.84
C ASP A 112 32.05 1.48 0.13
N TYR A 113 32.64 2.02 -0.95
CA TYR A 113 33.63 1.32 -1.78
C TYR A 113 34.96 1.17 -1.04
N GLY A 114 35.37 -0.08 -0.83
CA GLY A 114 36.58 -0.43 -0.07
C GLY A 114 36.52 -0.10 1.44
N ASN A 115 35.47 0.55 1.92
CA ASN A 115 35.32 1.01 3.30
C ASN A 115 34.33 0.13 4.08
N TRP A 116 34.82 -1.00 4.56
CA TRP A 116 34.03 -1.99 5.31
C TRP A 116 33.33 -1.43 6.56
N ALA A 117 33.92 -0.44 7.22
CA ALA A 117 33.31 0.19 8.39
C ALA A 117 32.09 1.06 8.01
N HIS A 118 32.17 1.81 6.91
CA HIS A 118 31.04 2.58 6.41
C HIS A 118 29.95 1.66 5.86
N LEU A 119 30.33 0.66 5.05
CA LEU A 119 29.41 -0.34 4.51
C LEU A 119 28.68 -1.11 5.63
N GLY A 120 29.40 -1.49 6.70
CA GLY A 120 28.78 -2.14 7.87
C GLY A 120 27.72 -1.28 8.56
N ARG A 121 27.96 0.04 8.69
CA ARG A 121 26.95 0.98 9.23
C ARG A 121 25.77 1.16 8.29
N HIS A 122 26.01 1.21 6.98
CA HIS A 122 24.96 1.29 5.97
C HIS A 122 24.05 0.04 6.02
N LEU A 123 24.64 -1.16 6.11
CA LEU A 123 23.90 -2.42 6.29
C LEU A 123 23.10 -2.45 7.59
N LEU A 124 23.68 -1.97 8.70
CA LEU A 124 22.97 -1.86 9.97
C LEU A 124 21.75 -0.93 9.86
N ALA A 125 21.86 0.18 9.11
CA ALA A 125 20.74 1.08 8.87
C ALA A 125 19.57 0.36 8.16
N HIS A 126 19.83 -0.50 7.18
CA HIS A 126 18.80 -1.34 6.55
C HIS A 126 18.14 -2.29 7.56
N MET A 127 18.92 -2.92 8.45
CA MET A 127 18.37 -3.81 9.47
C MET A 127 17.48 -3.06 10.48
N LEU A 128 17.89 -1.87 10.91
CA LEU A 128 17.09 -1.03 11.79
C LEU A 128 15.79 -0.55 11.12
N ALA A 129 15.81 -0.34 9.80
CA ALA A 129 14.63 0.04 9.03
C ALA A 129 13.54 -1.06 8.99
N ILE A 130 13.86 -2.33 9.29
CA ILE A 130 12.87 -3.42 9.36
C ILE A 130 11.72 -3.05 10.31
N ILE A 131 12.01 -2.42 11.44
CA ILE A 131 11.02 -2.07 12.47
C ILE A 131 9.94 -1.12 11.92
N PRO A 132 10.27 0.11 11.47
CA PRO A 132 9.28 1.03 10.94
C PRO A 132 8.57 0.48 9.69
N PHE A 133 9.27 -0.23 8.80
CA PHE A 133 8.62 -0.86 7.63
C PHE A 133 7.62 -1.95 8.03
N SER A 134 7.92 -2.74 9.06
CA SER A 134 6.99 -3.74 9.58
C SER A 134 5.73 -3.08 10.13
N VAL A 135 5.87 -2.00 10.89
CA VAL A 135 4.72 -1.25 11.43
C VAL A 135 3.82 -0.74 10.31
N VAL A 136 4.40 -0.12 9.27
CA VAL A 136 3.64 0.38 8.12
C VAL A 136 2.98 -0.78 7.36
N ALA A 137 3.71 -1.86 7.08
CA ALA A 137 3.16 -3.02 6.37
C ALA A 137 1.99 -3.65 7.15
N LEU A 138 2.12 -3.77 8.48
CA LEU A 138 1.07 -4.27 9.34
C LEU A 138 -0.16 -3.37 9.34
N LEU A 139 0.02 -2.05 9.38
CA LEU A 139 -1.09 -1.11 9.31
C LEU A 139 -1.85 -1.26 7.99
N VAL A 140 -1.13 -1.34 6.86
CA VAL A 140 -1.72 -1.56 5.52
C VAL A 140 -2.48 -2.89 5.48
N MET A 141 -1.86 -3.99 5.93
CA MET A 141 -2.49 -5.30 5.95
C MET A 141 -3.73 -5.34 6.85
N ALA A 142 -3.65 -4.72 8.03
CA ALA A 142 -4.74 -4.67 9.00
C ALA A 142 -5.94 -3.89 8.47
N THR A 143 -5.72 -2.77 7.78
CA THR A 143 -6.79 -2.02 7.11
C THR A 143 -7.51 -2.92 6.10
N MET A 144 -6.77 -3.57 5.20
CA MET A 144 -7.37 -4.47 4.21
C MET A 144 -8.10 -5.65 4.85
N PHE A 145 -7.55 -6.21 5.92
CA PHE A 145 -8.17 -7.28 6.68
C PHE A 145 -9.47 -6.83 7.35
N LEU A 146 -9.53 -5.59 7.85
CA LEU A 146 -10.74 -5.02 8.46
C LEU A 146 -11.88 -4.88 7.43
N LEU A 147 -11.56 -4.56 6.18
CA LEU A 147 -12.54 -4.41 5.10
C LEU A 147 -13.33 -5.69 4.83
N TRP A 148 -12.83 -6.86 5.22
CA TRP A 148 -13.57 -8.13 5.10
C TRP A 148 -14.85 -8.20 5.94
N ARG A 149 -15.06 -7.27 6.88
CA ARG A 149 -16.37 -7.06 7.51
C ARG A 149 -17.45 -6.65 6.51
N TRP A 150 -17.06 -6.02 5.40
CA TRP A 150 -17.89 -5.67 4.26
C TRP A 150 -17.17 -6.10 2.98
N PRO A 151 -17.26 -7.39 2.57
CA PRO A 151 -16.44 -7.94 1.49
C PRO A 151 -16.45 -7.15 0.18
N VAL A 152 -17.58 -6.52 -0.14
CA VAL A 152 -17.74 -5.61 -1.31
C VAL A 152 -16.77 -4.42 -1.30
N THR A 153 -16.18 -4.07 -0.15
CA THR A 153 -15.25 -2.95 0.00
C THR A 153 -13.77 -3.33 -0.17
N VAL A 154 -13.43 -4.63 -0.14
CA VAL A 154 -12.03 -5.09 -0.16
C VAL A 154 -11.35 -4.71 -1.48
N ALA A 155 -11.92 -5.08 -2.63
CA ALA A 155 -11.33 -4.74 -3.93
C ALA A 155 -11.27 -3.22 -4.19
N PRO A 156 -12.36 -2.44 -3.98
CA PRO A 156 -12.33 -0.98 -4.00
C PRO A 156 -11.23 -0.37 -3.11
N GLY A 157 -11.14 -0.83 -1.86
CA GLY A 157 -10.15 -0.35 -0.90
C GLY A 157 -8.71 -0.60 -1.36
N ALA A 158 -8.45 -1.77 -1.94
CA ALA A 158 -7.14 -2.13 -2.51
C ALA A 158 -6.78 -1.23 -3.69
N VAL A 159 -7.71 -1.02 -4.62
CA VAL A 159 -7.50 -0.16 -5.81
C VAL A 159 -7.21 1.27 -5.38
N LEU A 160 -8.00 1.82 -4.45
CA LEU A 160 -7.78 3.18 -3.94
C LEU A 160 -6.39 3.32 -3.28
N GLY A 161 -5.98 2.33 -2.49
CA GLY A 161 -4.67 2.32 -1.85
C GLY A 161 -3.53 2.22 -2.86
N ALA A 162 -3.66 1.33 -3.84
CA ALA A 162 -2.68 1.18 -4.91
C ALA A 162 -2.49 2.49 -5.71
N LEU A 163 -3.58 3.16 -6.09
CA LEU A 163 -3.50 4.43 -6.82
C LEU A 163 -2.83 5.53 -5.99
N VAL A 164 -3.14 5.63 -4.70
CA VAL A 164 -2.48 6.62 -3.82
C VAL A 164 -0.99 6.32 -3.66
N ILE A 165 -0.61 5.06 -3.48
CA ILE A 165 0.81 4.65 -3.40
C ILE A 165 1.53 4.97 -4.70
N VAL A 166 0.97 4.57 -5.85
CA VAL A 166 1.58 4.83 -7.16
C VAL A 166 1.72 6.35 -7.35
N ARG A 167 0.68 7.13 -7.08
CA ARG A 167 0.74 8.59 -7.18
C ARG A 167 1.84 9.17 -6.30
N PHE A 168 1.89 8.80 -5.02
CA PHE A 168 2.91 9.25 -4.07
C PHE A 168 4.32 9.00 -4.62
N PHE A 169 4.59 7.79 -5.11
CA PHE A 169 5.92 7.46 -5.63
C PHE A 169 6.21 8.17 -6.96
N THR A 170 5.25 8.34 -7.86
CA THR A 170 5.49 9.11 -9.11
C THR A 170 5.86 10.57 -8.82
N GLU A 171 5.21 11.20 -7.83
CA GLU A 171 5.52 12.57 -7.42
C GLU A 171 6.86 12.66 -6.70
N ALA A 172 7.12 11.73 -5.77
CA ALA A 172 8.39 11.61 -5.07
C ALA A 172 9.59 11.43 -6.03
N LEU A 173 9.35 10.84 -7.21
CA LEU A 173 10.34 10.66 -8.27
C LEU A 173 10.50 11.89 -9.19
N GLY A 174 9.75 12.96 -8.95
CA GLY A 174 9.79 14.17 -9.76
C GLY A 174 9.21 13.99 -11.16
N MET A 175 8.30 13.03 -11.34
CA MET A 175 7.58 12.88 -12.61
C MET A 175 6.69 14.10 -12.87
N ALA A 176 6.36 14.34 -14.14
CA ALA A 176 5.50 15.45 -14.52
C ALA A 176 4.13 15.37 -13.80
N GLU A 177 3.60 16.52 -13.39
CA GLU A 177 2.31 16.61 -12.68
C GLU A 177 1.18 15.93 -13.45
N THR A 178 1.18 16.03 -14.79
CA THR A 178 0.19 15.37 -15.65
C THR A 178 0.26 13.83 -15.56
N THR A 179 1.47 13.27 -15.47
CA THR A 179 1.69 11.83 -15.31
C THR A 179 1.28 11.36 -13.91
N SER A 180 1.58 12.15 -12.87
CA SER A 180 1.16 11.84 -11.50
C SER A 180 -0.35 12.00 -11.29
N ALA A 181 -0.96 13.01 -11.90
CA ALA A 181 -2.40 13.25 -11.83
C ALA A 181 -3.24 12.17 -12.53
N ALA A 182 -2.67 11.45 -13.50
CA ALA A 182 -3.33 10.30 -14.13
C ALA A 182 -3.71 9.20 -13.12
N TRP A 183 -3.00 9.14 -11.98
CA TRP A 183 -3.28 8.22 -10.87
C TRP A 183 -4.30 8.79 -9.87
N SER A 184 -5.26 9.57 -10.35
CA SER A 184 -6.26 10.24 -9.51
C SER A 184 -7.16 9.25 -8.76
N SER A 185 -7.06 9.27 -7.44
CA SER A 185 -7.93 8.48 -6.57
C SER A 185 -9.37 9.02 -6.52
N SER A 186 -9.61 10.28 -6.89
CA SER A 186 -10.96 10.87 -6.90
C SER A 186 -11.87 10.24 -7.96
N VAL A 187 -11.35 9.97 -9.16
CA VAL A 187 -12.10 9.25 -10.20
C VAL A 187 -12.37 7.81 -9.74
N ALA A 188 -11.38 7.17 -9.12
CA ALA A 188 -11.53 5.83 -8.59
C ALA A 188 -12.60 5.75 -7.48
N VAL A 189 -12.75 6.77 -6.62
CA VAL A 189 -13.84 6.84 -5.63
C VAL A 189 -15.21 6.79 -6.30
N LEU A 190 -15.40 7.50 -7.41
CA LEU A 190 -16.65 7.46 -8.18
C LEU A 190 -16.89 6.09 -8.80
N LEU A 191 -15.84 5.47 -9.38
CA LEU A 191 -15.92 4.11 -9.90
C LEU A 191 -16.25 3.09 -8.80
N CYS A 192 -15.70 3.26 -7.59
CA CYS A 192 -16.03 2.44 -6.43
C CYS A 192 -17.50 2.59 -6.01
N ALA A 193 -18.08 3.79 -6.17
CA ALA A 193 -19.50 4.03 -5.89
C ALA A 193 -20.41 3.33 -6.90
N VAL A 194 -20.08 3.40 -8.19
CA VAL A 194 -20.78 2.66 -9.25
C VAL A 194 -20.66 1.16 -9.01
N TYR A 195 -19.45 0.67 -8.71
CA TYR A 195 -19.20 -0.73 -8.37
C TYR A 195 -20.06 -1.19 -7.18
N LEU A 196 -20.07 -0.41 -6.08
CA LEU A 196 -20.88 -0.75 -4.90
C LEU A 196 -22.34 -0.89 -5.27
N GLY A 197 -22.93 0.06 -6.00
CA GLY A 197 -24.34 0.00 -6.40
C GLY A 197 -24.66 -1.15 -7.36
N GLY A 198 -23.77 -1.45 -8.29
CA GLY A 198 -23.95 -2.52 -9.28
C GLY A 198 -23.78 -3.93 -8.70
N VAL A 199 -22.83 -4.12 -7.79
CA VAL A 199 -22.46 -5.44 -7.25
C VAL A 199 -23.19 -5.76 -5.93
N ALA A 200 -23.65 -4.74 -5.19
CA ALA A 200 -24.37 -4.89 -3.93
C ALA A 200 -25.49 -5.97 -3.91
N PRO A 201 -26.35 -6.11 -4.93
CA PRO A 201 -27.38 -7.14 -4.94
C PRO A 201 -26.82 -8.57 -4.81
N GLY A 202 -25.68 -8.86 -5.46
CA GLY A 202 -25.02 -10.16 -5.39
C GLY A 202 -24.49 -10.52 -3.99
N TYR A 203 -24.39 -9.52 -3.12
CA TYR A 203 -24.00 -9.66 -1.70
C TYR A 203 -25.18 -9.45 -0.73
N GLY A 204 -26.44 -9.44 -1.22
CA GLY A 204 -27.63 -9.28 -0.38
C GLY A 204 -27.87 -7.84 0.13
N LEU A 205 -27.15 -6.86 -0.41
CA LEU A 205 -27.29 -5.44 -0.08
C LEU A 205 -28.36 -4.79 -0.96
N THR A 206 -29.61 -5.18 -0.75
CA THR A 206 -30.77 -4.79 -1.57
C THR A 206 -31.55 -3.60 -1.03
N SER A 207 -31.06 -2.86 -0.04
CA SER A 207 -31.73 -1.66 0.44
C SER A 207 -30.76 -0.50 0.56
N TYR A 208 -31.25 0.71 0.30
CA TYR A 208 -30.42 1.92 0.31
C TYR A 208 -29.72 2.11 1.66
N ARG A 209 -30.41 1.83 2.77
CA ARG A 209 -29.84 1.91 4.12
C ARG A 209 -28.68 0.94 4.32
N ARG A 210 -28.72 -0.26 3.72
CA ARG A 210 -27.64 -1.26 3.82
C ARG A 210 -26.39 -0.88 3.04
N LEU A 211 -26.47 0.06 2.10
CA LEU A 211 -25.30 0.59 1.38
C LEU A 211 -24.52 1.64 2.17
N LEU A 212 -25.13 2.25 3.19
CA LEU A 212 -24.54 3.39 3.89
C LEU A 212 -23.21 3.02 4.55
N VAL A 213 -23.18 1.92 5.30
CA VAL A 213 -21.97 1.52 6.04
C VAL A 213 -20.82 1.16 5.08
N PRO A 214 -20.99 0.30 4.06
CA PRO A 214 -19.95 0.06 3.07
C PRO A 214 -19.46 1.34 2.37
N ALA A 215 -20.36 2.29 2.08
CA ALA A 215 -20.01 3.55 1.46
C ALA A 215 -19.16 4.45 2.38
N LEU A 216 -19.56 4.61 3.64
CA LEU A 216 -18.79 5.34 4.65
C LEU A 216 -17.41 4.70 4.88
N VAL A 217 -17.36 3.37 4.94
CA VAL A 217 -16.11 2.62 5.04
C VAL A 217 -15.20 2.93 3.85
N MET A 218 -15.70 2.88 2.61
CA MET A 218 -14.90 3.25 1.44
C MET A 218 -14.39 4.69 1.48
N GLY A 219 -15.23 5.65 1.89
CA GLY A 219 -14.84 7.05 2.03
C GLY A 219 -13.70 7.25 3.05
N LEU A 220 -13.82 6.59 4.21
CA LEU A 220 -12.78 6.61 5.24
C LEU A 220 -11.52 5.85 4.81
N THR A 221 -11.66 4.72 4.12
CA THR A 221 -10.53 3.96 3.58
C THR A 221 -9.74 4.77 2.55
N TRP A 222 -10.43 5.47 1.65
CA TRP A 222 -9.76 6.40 0.73
C TRP A 222 -8.93 7.43 1.48
N ARG A 223 -9.51 8.07 2.50
CA ARG A 223 -8.79 9.07 3.30
C ARG A 223 -7.68 8.48 4.15
N PHE A 224 -7.82 7.23 4.57
CA PHE A 224 -6.75 6.52 5.28
C PHE A 224 -5.51 6.37 4.40
N TRP A 225 -5.68 6.05 3.12
CA TRP A 225 -4.55 5.97 2.18
C TRP A 225 -3.87 7.33 1.98
N VAL A 226 -4.67 8.39 1.81
CA VAL A 226 -4.18 9.78 1.69
C VAL A 226 -3.43 10.21 2.95
N LEU A 227 -3.95 9.86 4.12
CA LEU A 227 -3.30 10.10 5.40
C LEU A 227 -1.98 9.35 5.53
N LEU A 228 -1.94 8.07 5.13
CA LEU A 228 -0.71 7.29 5.15
C LEU A 228 0.37 7.93 4.25
N ALA A 229 0.00 8.40 3.06
CA ALA A 229 0.90 9.12 2.16
C ALA A 229 1.41 10.45 2.76
N ALA A 230 0.54 11.19 3.45
CA ALA A 230 0.93 12.40 4.17
C ALA A 230 1.90 12.11 5.33
N LEU A 231 1.64 11.06 6.12
CA LEU A 231 2.54 10.63 7.20
C LEU A 231 3.90 10.19 6.66
N MET A 232 3.92 9.48 5.52
CA MET A 232 5.17 9.12 4.86
C MET A 232 5.95 10.33 4.36
N SER A 233 5.28 11.33 3.77
CA SER A 233 5.91 12.60 3.37
C SER A 233 6.47 13.36 4.58
N ALA A 234 5.73 13.39 5.68
CA ALA A 234 6.16 14.06 6.90
C ALA A 234 7.37 13.37 7.56
N ALA A 235 7.40 12.04 7.57
CA ALA A 235 8.50 11.25 8.13
C ALA A 235 9.77 11.29 7.27
N ALA A 236 9.63 11.56 5.97
CA ALA A 236 10.71 11.61 5.00
C ALA A 236 10.60 12.91 4.17
N PRO A 237 10.97 14.07 4.74
CA PRO A 237 10.73 15.39 4.15
C PRO A 237 11.53 15.65 2.87
N PHE A 238 12.42 14.73 2.48
CA PHE A 238 13.09 14.73 1.18
C PHE A 238 12.14 14.35 0.03
N TYR A 239 11.01 13.68 0.31
CA TYR A 239 9.96 13.46 -0.68
C TYR A 239 9.11 14.72 -0.84
N LYS A 240 9.16 15.33 -2.02
CA LYS A 240 8.25 16.41 -2.42
C LYS A 240 7.01 15.79 -3.04
N THR A 241 5.90 15.77 -2.31
CA THR A 241 4.61 15.30 -2.82
C THR A 241 3.52 16.29 -2.47
N HIS A 242 2.41 16.29 -3.21
CA HIS A 242 1.28 17.18 -2.91
C HIS A 242 0.51 16.77 -1.63
N PHE A 243 0.77 15.58 -1.09
CA PHE A 243 0.04 15.05 0.06
C PHE A 243 0.39 15.76 1.38
N PHE A 244 1.59 16.31 1.49
CA PHE A 244 2.01 17.08 2.66
C PHE A 244 3.17 18.00 2.29
N ASP A 245 3.02 19.30 2.55
CA ASP A 245 4.07 20.30 2.36
C ASP A 245 4.85 20.51 3.67
N PRO A 246 6.12 20.02 3.75
CA PRO A 246 6.95 20.18 4.94
C PRO A 246 7.49 21.61 5.10
N SER A 247 7.45 22.45 4.05
CA SER A 247 7.98 23.82 4.10
C SER A 247 7.17 24.74 5.02
N GLN A 248 5.93 24.35 5.34
CA GLN A 248 5.05 25.04 6.27
C GLN A 248 5.18 24.58 7.73
N GLY A 249 6.26 23.84 8.06
CA GLY A 249 6.57 23.38 9.43
C GLY A 249 5.90 22.06 9.83
N THR A 250 6.59 21.25 10.63
CA THR A 250 6.17 19.90 11.08
C THR A 250 5.50 19.93 12.46
N ASP A 251 4.61 20.89 12.71
CA ASP A 251 4.00 21.02 14.02
C ASP A 251 2.90 19.96 14.24
N ALA A 252 2.92 19.28 15.39
CA ALA A 252 1.93 18.28 15.79
C ALA A 252 0.48 18.81 15.71
N GLY A 253 0.30 20.13 15.88
CA GLY A 253 -0.96 20.84 15.66
C GLY A 253 -1.49 20.72 14.22
N ARG A 254 -0.65 20.88 13.20
CA ARG A 254 -1.05 20.73 11.78
C ARG A 254 -1.45 19.29 11.47
N LEU A 255 -0.71 18.31 12.01
CA LEU A 255 -1.08 16.90 11.88
C LEU A 255 -2.44 16.63 12.53
N SER A 256 -2.72 17.16 13.71
CA SER A 256 -4.03 16.99 14.38
C SER A 256 -5.19 17.64 13.62
N LEU A 257 -4.98 18.83 13.05
CA LEU A 257 -5.95 19.49 12.16
C LEU A 257 -6.20 18.69 10.87
N TYR A 258 -5.14 18.14 10.28
CA TYR A 258 -5.25 17.25 9.13
C TYR A 258 -6.02 15.95 9.47
N PHE A 259 -5.78 15.37 10.65
CA PHE A 259 -6.52 14.20 11.13
C PHE A 259 -8.00 14.49 11.41
N ALA A 260 -8.32 15.56 12.14
CA ALA A 260 -9.70 15.86 12.54
C ALA A 260 -10.53 16.45 11.39
N GLY A 261 -9.94 17.36 10.61
CA GLY A 261 -10.62 18.02 9.49
C GLY A 261 -10.55 17.20 8.20
N GLU A 262 -9.34 16.96 7.69
CA GLU A 262 -9.18 16.41 6.34
C GLU A 262 -9.40 14.90 6.24
N PHE A 263 -9.06 14.14 7.28
CA PHE A 263 -9.29 12.69 7.26
C PHE A 263 -10.74 12.34 7.60
N LEU A 264 -11.25 12.75 8.77
CA LEU A 264 -12.59 12.36 9.22
C LEU A 264 -13.70 13.03 8.41
N VAL A 265 -13.73 14.37 8.34
CA VAL A 265 -14.85 15.09 7.70
C VAL A 265 -14.88 14.78 6.21
N ALA A 266 -13.74 14.90 5.52
CA ALA A 266 -13.72 14.63 4.09
C ALA A 266 -13.97 13.16 3.76
N GLY A 267 -13.59 12.23 4.66
CA GLY A 267 -13.90 10.81 4.52
C GLY A 267 -15.40 10.52 4.66
N LEU A 268 -16.06 11.18 5.61
CA LEU A 268 -17.52 11.11 5.76
C LEU A 268 -18.23 11.69 4.54
N VAL A 269 -17.83 12.88 4.07
CA VAL A 269 -18.40 13.51 2.88
C VAL A 269 -18.22 12.61 1.65
N ALA A 270 -17.02 12.06 1.45
CA ALA A 270 -16.76 11.11 0.37
C ALA A 270 -17.66 9.89 0.48
N GLY A 271 -17.83 9.34 1.68
CA GLY A 271 -18.70 8.19 1.93
C GLY A 271 -20.17 8.49 1.63
N LEU A 272 -20.66 9.69 1.94
CA LEU A 272 -22.01 10.13 1.59
C LEU A 272 -22.19 10.29 0.08
N LEU A 273 -21.19 10.82 -0.63
CA LEU A 273 -21.20 10.90 -2.10
C LEU A 273 -21.22 9.50 -2.72
N VAL A 274 -20.36 8.60 -2.23
CA VAL A 274 -20.33 7.19 -2.65
C VAL A 274 -21.69 6.53 -2.41
N TRP A 275 -22.33 6.81 -1.28
CA TRP A 275 -23.65 6.28 -0.95
C TRP A 275 -24.72 6.77 -1.92
N GLY A 276 -24.76 8.07 -2.21
CA GLY A 276 -25.72 8.66 -3.14
C GLY A 276 -25.60 8.08 -4.55
N VAL A 277 -24.38 7.99 -5.08
CA VAL A 277 -24.12 7.37 -6.40
C VAL A 277 -24.47 5.89 -6.39
N ALA A 278 -24.11 5.15 -5.34
CA ALA A 278 -24.44 3.72 -5.23
C ALA A 278 -25.96 3.47 -5.19
N ILE A 279 -26.74 4.33 -4.53
CA ILE A 279 -28.22 4.27 -4.57
C ILE A 279 -28.72 4.46 -6.00
N TRP A 280 -28.20 5.47 -6.71
CA TRP A 280 -28.61 5.75 -8.06
C TRP A 280 -28.30 4.57 -9.00
N THR A 281 -27.09 4.02 -8.92
CA THR A 281 -26.72 2.82 -9.69
C THR A 281 -27.58 1.61 -9.30
N LEU A 282 -27.83 1.38 -8.01
CA LEU A 282 -28.67 0.28 -7.53
C LEU A 282 -30.10 0.36 -8.10
N ARG A 283 -30.65 1.57 -8.23
CA ARG A 283 -31.97 1.78 -8.86
C ARG A 283 -31.94 1.42 -10.34
N ALA A 284 -30.89 1.83 -11.05
CA ALA A 284 -30.76 1.60 -12.48
C ALA A 284 -30.59 0.11 -12.85
N VAL A 285 -29.97 -0.69 -11.97
CA VAL A 285 -29.74 -2.13 -12.21
C VAL A 285 -30.86 -3.04 -11.69
N ARG A 286 -31.87 -2.50 -10.98
CA ARG A 286 -33.01 -3.31 -10.56
C ARG A 286 -33.95 -3.57 -11.73
N PRO A 287 -34.48 -4.79 -11.85
CA PRO A 287 -35.62 -5.01 -12.73
C PRO A 287 -36.78 -4.12 -12.28
N PRO A 288 -37.60 -3.60 -13.21
CA PRO A 288 -38.82 -2.87 -12.84
C PRO A 288 -39.70 -3.78 -11.97
N GLU A 289 -40.15 -3.26 -10.83
CA GLU A 289 -41.13 -3.95 -9.98
C GLU A 289 -42.40 -4.20 -10.82
N LYS A 290 -42.83 -5.46 -10.90
CA LYS A 290 -44.08 -5.86 -11.55
C LYS A 290 -45.27 -5.55 -10.66
#